data_AF-A0AAU4P5S0-F1
#
_entry.id   AF-A0AAU4P5S0-F1
#
_cell.length_a   1.000
_cell.length_b   1.000
_cell.length_c   1.000
_cell.angle_alpha   90.00
_cell.angle_beta   90.00
_cell.angle_gamma   90.00
#
_symmetry.space_group_name_H-M   'P 1'
#
loop_
_entity.id
_entity.type
_entity.pdbx_description
1 polymer ?
#
loop_
_entity_poly.entity_id
_entity_poly.type
_entity_poly.pdbx_seq_one_letter_code
_entity_poly.pdbx_strand_id
1 'polypeptide(L)'
;MRTRTFLTSAALTTALLAGSVAPATAAPATAAPATAAPATAKGPGVFVTNGDRVHISSTPPRTASAHAWWTHVSGPGTKAKVTIWLQMKSGKKWHSVARNAKNLKSGNGGSARRVVARKKCANRSKRQWRTKIDVDLIGVADSPEKAYTKPVTVKCGV
;
A
#
# COMPACT_ATOMS: atom_id res chain seq x y z
N MET A 1 -21.17 -38.31 12.83
CA MET A 1 -21.63 -38.93 11.57
C MET A 1 -20.42 -39.02 10.64
N ARG A 2 -19.79 -40.20 10.56
CA ARG A 2 -19.95 -41.20 9.48
C ARG A 2 -19.43 -40.67 8.13
N THR A 3 -18.15 -40.97 7.81
CA THR A 3 -17.67 -41.88 6.72
C THR A 3 -17.99 -41.40 5.30
N ARG A 4 -17.08 -41.45 4.32
CA ARG A 4 -16.63 -42.71 3.68
C ARG A 4 -15.36 -42.53 2.85
N THR A 5 -14.42 -43.43 3.10
CA THR A 5 -13.39 -43.95 2.20
C THR A 5 -14.02 -44.64 1.00
N PHE A 6 -13.40 -44.55 -0.18
CA PHE A 6 -13.42 -45.62 -1.18
C PHE A 6 -12.06 -45.72 -1.89
N LEU A 7 -11.38 -46.85 -1.64
CA LEU A 7 -10.43 -47.45 -2.58
C LEU A 7 -11.25 -48.17 -3.67
N THR A 8 -10.74 -48.21 -4.91
CA THR A 8 -10.80 -49.42 -5.74
C THR A 8 -9.70 -49.42 -6.81
N SER A 9 -9.04 -50.57 -6.88
CA SER A 9 -7.98 -50.95 -7.82
C SER A 9 -8.52 -51.55 -9.12
N ALA A 10 -7.57 -51.79 -10.04
CA ALA A 10 -7.54 -52.77 -11.14
C ALA A 10 -8.09 -52.34 -12.51
N ALA A 11 -7.23 -52.33 -13.53
CA ALA A 11 -7.06 -53.51 -14.40
C ALA A 11 -5.85 -53.31 -15.33
N LEU A 12 -4.96 -54.31 -15.36
CA LEU A 12 -3.94 -54.50 -16.38
C LEU A 12 -4.60 -55.16 -17.60
N THR A 13 -4.38 -54.63 -18.80
CA THR A 13 -4.59 -55.36 -20.06
C THR A 13 -3.40 -55.11 -20.98
N THR A 14 -2.55 -56.13 -21.09
CA THR A 14 -1.51 -56.25 -22.11
C THR A 14 -2.15 -56.78 -23.39
N ALA A 15 -1.99 -56.05 -24.50
CA ALA A 15 -2.26 -56.55 -25.85
C ALA A 15 -1.01 -56.32 -26.71
N LEU A 16 -0.36 -57.39 -27.14
CA LEU A 16 0.62 -57.42 -28.22
C LEU A 16 -0.12 -57.60 -29.56
N LEU A 17 0.24 -56.78 -30.56
CA LEU A 17 0.20 -57.05 -32.02
C LEU A 17 1.01 -55.92 -32.68
N ALA A 18 2.23 -56.18 -33.16
CA ALA A 18 2.56 -56.58 -34.54
C ALA A 18 2.40 -55.46 -35.58
N GLY A 19 3.51 -55.07 -36.23
CA GLY A 19 3.48 -54.59 -37.61
C GLY A 19 4.11 -53.21 -37.90
N SER A 20 5.11 -53.24 -38.78
CA SER A 20 5.60 -52.16 -39.67
C SER A 20 6.30 -50.94 -39.07
N VAL A 21 7.65 -50.97 -39.14
CA VAL A 21 8.51 -49.79 -39.12
C VAL A 21 8.33 -48.99 -40.42
N ALA A 22 7.60 -47.88 -40.34
CA ALA A 22 7.68 -46.81 -41.31
C ALA A 22 8.80 -45.84 -40.89
N PRO A 23 9.56 -45.23 -41.82
CA PRO A 23 10.50 -44.18 -41.47
C PRO A 23 9.72 -42.95 -41.03
N ALA A 24 9.78 -42.62 -39.74
CA ALA A 24 9.27 -41.36 -39.22
C ALA A 24 10.19 -40.23 -39.70
N THR A 25 9.79 -39.52 -40.75
CA THR A 25 10.32 -38.18 -41.01
C THR A 25 9.98 -37.31 -39.80
N ALA A 26 11.00 -36.99 -39.00
CA ALA A 26 10.87 -36.08 -37.87
C ALA A 26 10.34 -34.73 -38.37
N ALA A 27 9.12 -34.38 -37.96
CA ALA A 27 8.63 -33.03 -38.10
C ALA A 27 9.58 -32.09 -37.33
N PRO A 28 9.93 -30.90 -37.87
CA PRO A 28 10.72 -29.95 -37.13
C PRO A 28 9.96 -29.59 -35.85
N ALA A 29 10.59 -29.86 -34.71
CA ALA A 29 10.07 -29.42 -33.42
C ALA A 29 9.93 -27.90 -33.48
N THR A 30 8.69 -27.43 -33.55
CA THR A 30 8.40 -26.01 -33.42
C THR A 30 8.78 -25.65 -32.01
N ALA A 31 9.90 -24.91 -31.85
CA ALA A 31 10.33 -24.42 -30.56
C ALA A 31 9.16 -23.66 -29.93
N ALA A 32 8.69 -24.14 -28.77
CA ALA A 32 7.70 -23.41 -27.99
C ALA A 32 8.23 -21.98 -27.75
N PRO A 33 7.39 -20.94 -27.91
CA PRO A 33 7.84 -19.58 -27.66
C PRO A 33 8.34 -19.51 -26.22
N ALA A 34 9.62 -19.17 -26.07
CA ALA A 34 10.24 -18.93 -24.77
C ALA A 34 9.37 -17.92 -24.03
N THR A 35 8.70 -18.38 -22.97
CA THR A 35 7.92 -17.49 -22.11
C THR A 35 8.94 -16.54 -21.49
N ALA A 36 8.92 -15.27 -21.92
CA ALA A 36 9.80 -14.26 -21.39
C ALA A 36 9.66 -14.27 -19.86
N ALA A 37 10.76 -14.53 -19.16
CA ALA A 37 10.78 -14.44 -17.71
C ALA A 37 10.22 -13.06 -17.31
N PRO A 38 9.30 -12.98 -16.33
CA PRO A 38 8.76 -11.68 -15.93
C PRO A 38 9.94 -10.79 -15.56
N ALA A 39 10.07 -9.67 -16.28
CA ALA A 39 11.08 -8.66 -15.97
C ALA A 39 10.97 -8.35 -14.48
N THR A 40 12.05 -8.54 -13.73
CA THR A 40 12.09 -8.28 -12.30
C THR A 40 11.62 -6.85 -12.10
N ALA A 41 10.40 -6.68 -11.57
CA ALA A 41 9.83 -5.35 -11.38
C ALA A 41 10.82 -4.57 -10.51
N LYS A 42 11.37 -3.48 -11.05
CA LYS A 42 12.22 -2.58 -10.26
C LYS A 42 11.38 -2.17 -9.04
N GLY A 43 11.91 -2.46 -7.84
CA GLY A 43 11.27 -2.09 -6.59
C GLY A 43 11.01 -0.58 -6.51
N PRO A 44 10.33 -0.11 -5.45
CA PRO A 44 9.85 1.27 -5.37
C PRO A 44 10.95 2.34 -5.41
N GLY A 45 12.21 1.94 -5.22
CA GLY A 45 13.34 2.84 -5.01
C GLY A 45 13.30 3.43 -3.61
N VAL A 46 13.78 4.66 -3.46
CA VAL A 46 13.82 5.36 -2.18
C VAL A 46 12.89 6.57 -2.25
N PHE A 47 12.03 6.69 -1.25
CA PHE A 47 11.24 7.89 -1.02
C PHE A 47 11.10 8.13 0.49
N VAL A 48 10.77 9.36 0.84
CA VAL A 48 10.59 9.79 2.23
C VAL A 48 9.14 10.19 2.44
N THR A 49 8.48 9.52 3.38
CA THR A 49 7.17 9.93 3.89
C THR A 49 7.36 10.96 5.00
N ASN A 50 6.72 12.12 4.89
CA ASN A 50 6.92 13.21 5.85
C ASN A 50 5.62 13.97 6.14
N GLY A 51 5.58 14.67 7.26
CA GLY A 51 4.44 15.45 7.69
C GLY A 51 4.76 16.37 8.85
N ASP A 52 3.94 17.39 9.05
CA ASP A 52 4.11 18.29 10.18
C ASP A 52 3.41 17.77 11.44
N ARG A 53 3.82 18.31 12.58
CA ARG A 53 3.13 18.07 13.84
C ARG A 53 1.76 18.76 13.80
N VAL A 54 0.79 18.13 14.43
CA VAL A 54 -0.56 18.67 14.55
C VAL A 54 -0.51 20.06 15.19
N HIS A 55 -1.09 21.04 14.51
CA HIS A 55 -1.16 22.42 14.96
C HIS A 55 -2.61 22.91 14.91
N ILE A 56 -2.88 24.01 15.60
CA ILE A 56 -4.20 24.62 15.58
C ILE A 56 -4.23 25.73 14.55
N SER A 57 -5.20 25.71 13.64
CA SER A 57 -5.41 26.79 12.69
C SER A 57 -5.67 28.11 13.42
N SER A 58 -5.06 29.17 12.93
CA SER A 58 -5.28 30.55 13.37
C SER A 58 -6.61 31.14 12.85
N THR A 59 -7.20 30.54 11.80
CA THR A 59 -8.44 31.01 11.19
C THR A 59 -9.66 30.31 11.82
N PRO A 60 -10.73 31.05 12.17
CA PRO A 60 -11.98 30.44 12.60
C PRO A 60 -12.61 29.54 11.52
N PRO A 61 -13.27 28.43 11.90
CA PRO A 61 -13.34 27.87 13.25
C PRO A 61 -12.03 27.22 13.67
N ARG A 62 -11.73 27.26 14.98
CA ARG A 62 -10.55 26.62 15.56
C ARG A 62 -10.50 25.14 15.19
N THR A 63 -9.47 24.72 14.46
CA THR A 63 -9.34 23.35 13.95
C THR A 63 -7.95 22.80 14.27
N ALA A 64 -7.87 21.53 14.67
CA ALA A 64 -6.63 20.79 14.60
C ALA A 64 -6.36 20.44 13.14
N SER A 65 -5.15 20.73 12.67
CA SER A 65 -4.72 20.59 11.28
C SER A 65 -3.34 19.95 11.23
N ALA A 66 -3.11 19.15 10.21
CA ALA A 66 -1.78 18.68 9.88
C ALA A 66 -1.66 18.41 8.38
N HIS A 67 -0.42 18.39 7.91
CA HIS A 67 -0.04 18.23 6.52
C HIS A 67 0.84 16.99 6.36
N ALA A 68 0.67 16.29 5.26
CA ALA A 68 1.52 15.17 4.84
C ALA A 68 1.95 15.34 3.39
N TRP A 69 3.15 14.87 3.08
CA TRP A 69 3.72 14.86 1.74
C TRP A 69 4.69 13.70 1.61
N TRP A 70 5.25 13.56 0.40
CA TRP A 70 6.28 12.58 0.11
C TRP A 70 7.36 13.22 -0.75
N THR A 71 8.59 12.77 -0.55
CA THR A 71 9.76 13.20 -1.31
C THR A 71 10.36 11.99 -2.01
N HIS A 72 10.32 12.00 -3.34
CA HIS A 72 11.06 11.07 -4.18
C HIS A 72 12.58 11.28 -4.01
N VAL A 73 13.32 10.19 -3.90
CA VAL A 73 14.80 10.20 -3.85
C VAL A 73 15.35 9.41 -5.03
N SER A 74 14.83 8.21 -5.28
CA SER A 74 15.22 7.36 -6.42
C SER A 74 14.11 6.37 -6.78
N GLY A 75 14.19 5.76 -7.96
CA GLY A 75 13.24 4.74 -8.42
C GLY A 75 12.15 5.25 -9.37
N PRO A 76 11.26 4.36 -9.82
CA PRO A 76 10.34 4.65 -10.93
C PRO A 76 9.10 5.47 -10.55
N GLY A 77 8.79 5.62 -9.26
CA GLY A 77 7.58 6.32 -8.79
C GLY A 77 7.63 7.83 -9.05
N THR A 78 6.70 8.35 -9.87
CA THR A 78 6.60 9.80 -10.18
C THR A 78 5.44 10.50 -9.48
N LYS A 79 4.46 9.75 -9.01
CA LYS A 79 3.28 10.20 -8.27
C LYS A 79 2.99 9.19 -7.15
N ALA A 80 2.41 9.68 -6.08
CA ALA A 80 1.93 8.84 -4.99
C ALA A 80 0.55 9.29 -4.51
N LYS A 81 -0.24 8.35 -4.02
CA LYS A 81 -1.41 8.62 -3.20
C LYS A 81 -0.91 8.80 -1.76
N VAL A 82 -0.96 10.03 -1.28
CA VAL A 82 -0.63 10.31 0.12
C VAL A 82 -1.91 10.30 0.92
N THR A 83 -2.01 9.42 1.91
CA THR A 83 -3.12 9.36 2.86
C THR A 83 -2.64 9.83 4.23
N ILE A 84 -3.39 10.75 4.83
CA ILE A 84 -3.12 11.28 6.17
C ILE A 84 -4.32 11.02 7.07
N TRP A 85 -4.04 10.59 8.30
CA TRP A 85 -5.02 10.52 9.38
C TRP A 85 -4.56 11.43 10.53
N LEU A 86 -5.49 12.25 11.01
CA LEU A 86 -5.33 13.01 12.23
C LEU A 86 -5.76 12.12 13.40
N GLN A 87 -4.85 11.83 14.32
CA GLN A 87 -5.12 10.97 15.46
C GLN A 87 -5.10 11.75 16.77
N MET A 88 -6.12 11.54 17.60
CA MET A 88 -6.20 12.04 18.97
C MET A 88 -6.10 10.87 19.94
N LYS A 89 -5.35 11.06 21.03
CA LYS A 89 -5.24 10.07 22.10
C LYS A 89 -6.45 10.15 23.03
N SER A 90 -7.09 9.01 23.27
CA SER A 90 -8.12 8.83 24.29
C SER A 90 -7.70 7.68 25.21
N GLY A 91 -7.50 7.98 26.49
CA GLY A 91 -6.85 7.07 27.43
C GLY A 91 -5.48 6.60 26.91
N LYS A 92 -5.32 5.27 26.77
CA LYS A 92 -4.08 4.65 26.27
C LYS A 92 -4.06 4.45 24.75
N LYS A 93 -5.16 4.75 24.05
CA LYS A 93 -5.34 4.41 22.62
C LYS A 93 -5.32 5.66 21.73
N TRP A 94 -4.89 5.47 20.48
CA TRP A 94 -4.94 6.49 19.44
C TRP A 94 -6.14 6.26 18.53
N HIS A 95 -6.94 7.30 18.30
CA HIS A 95 -8.14 7.24 17.46
C HIS A 95 -7.98 8.19 16.28
N SER A 96 -8.21 7.70 15.07
CA SER A 96 -8.27 8.55 13.88
C SER A 96 -9.59 9.31 13.86
N VAL A 97 -9.54 10.63 13.91
CA VAL A 97 -10.72 11.52 14.00
C VAL A 97 -10.98 12.32 12.72
N ALA A 98 -9.99 12.36 11.83
CA ALA A 98 -10.10 12.88 10.47
C ALA A 98 -9.16 12.11 9.54
N ARG A 99 -9.52 12.02 8.26
CA ARG A 99 -8.75 11.37 7.21
C ARG A 99 -8.86 12.21 5.94
N ASN A 100 -7.78 12.28 5.17
CA ASN A 100 -7.83 12.77 3.81
C ASN A 100 -6.79 12.04 2.95
N ALA A 101 -6.98 12.04 1.64
CA ALA A 101 -6.04 11.46 0.69
C ALA A 101 -5.99 12.28 -0.60
N LYS A 102 -4.83 12.36 -1.23
CA LYS A 102 -4.68 13.02 -2.54
C LYS A 102 -3.53 12.41 -3.33
N ASN A 103 -3.71 12.34 -4.64
CA ASN A 103 -2.64 11.97 -5.57
C ASN A 103 -1.77 13.20 -5.84
N LEU A 104 -0.48 13.09 -5.55
CA LEU A 104 0.47 14.19 -5.62
C LEU A 104 1.73 13.75 -6.37
N LYS A 105 2.34 14.66 -7.13
CA LYS A 105 3.77 14.56 -7.43
C LYS A 105 4.58 14.77 -6.15
N SER A 106 5.81 14.26 -6.14
CA SER A 106 6.77 14.51 -5.06
C SER A 106 6.95 16.00 -4.77
N GLY A 107 7.23 16.33 -3.51
CA GLY A 107 7.69 17.67 -3.13
C GLY A 107 7.95 17.79 -1.63
N ASN A 108 8.60 18.87 -1.22
CA ASN A 108 9.06 19.06 0.15
C ASN A 108 8.07 19.85 1.02
N GLY A 109 6.79 19.45 1.00
CA GLY A 109 5.75 20.03 1.88
C GLY A 109 5.17 21.38 1.44
N GLY A 110 5.47 21.83 0.20
CA GLY A 110 4.83 23.00 -0.41
C GLY A 110 3.31 22.83 -0.53
N SER A 111 2.56 23.95 -0.55
CA SER A 111 1.08 23.94 -0.52
C SER A 111 0.43 23.10 -1.62
N ALA A 112 0.99 23.10 -2.83
CA ALA A 112 0.51 22.29 -3.95
C ALA A 112 0.92 20.80 -3.87
N ARG A 113 1.88 20.45 -3.01
CA ARG A 113 2.52 19.13 -2.89
C ARG A 113 2.24 18.47 -1.53
N ARG A 114 1.13 18.82 -0.90
CA ARG A 114 0.73 18.26 0.40
C ARG A 114 -0.76 17.93 0.47
N VAL A 115 -1.09 17.02 1.39
CA VAL A 115 -2.46 16.68 1.79
C VAL A 115 -2.70 17.22 3.17
N VAL A 116 -3.91 17.70 3.43
CA VAL A 116 -4.29 18.27 4.73
C VAL A 116 -5.38 17.42 5.36
N ALA A 117 -5.22 17.05 6.62
CA ALA A 117 -6.31 16.56 7.46
C ALA A 117 -6.67 17.62 8.50
N ARG A 118 -7.96 17.92 8.63
CA ARG A 118 -8.48 18.91 9.59
C ARG A 118 -9.64 18.34 10.39
N LYS A 119 -9.74 18.73 11.66
CA LYS A 119 -10.88 18.47 12.53
C LYS A 119 -11.20 19.71 13.35
N LYS A 120 -12.46 20.14 13.33
CA LYS A 120 -12.96 21.25 14.18
C LYS A 120 -12.84 20.87 15.65
N CYS A 121 -12.30 21.76 16.47
CA CYS A 121 -12.25 21.59 17.91
C CYS A 121 -13.65 21.83 18.49
N ALA A 122 -14.17 20.87 19.25
CA ALA A 122 -15.40 21.01 20.01
C ALA A 122 -15.20 21.89 21.27
N ASN A 123 -14.02 21.79 21.89
CA ASN A 123 -13.67 22.53 23.09
C ASN A 123 -12.15 22.72 23.24
N ARG A 124 -11.72 23.38 24.32
CA ARG A 124 -10.31 23.74 24.59
C ARG A 124 -9.56 22.71 25.45
N SER A 125 -10.12 21.52 25.66
CA SER A 125 -9.44 20.45 26.41
C SER A 125 -8.05 20.18 25.85
N LYS A 126 -7.06 20.00 26.72
CA LYS A 126 -5.73 19.54 26.30
C LYS A 126 -5.83 18.07 25.88
N ARG A 127 -5.42 17.77 24.66
CA ARG A 127 -5.37 16.40 24.13
C ARG A 127 -4.02 16.17 23.45
N GLN A 128 -3.55 14.92 23.48
CA GLN A 128 -2.39 14.50 22.69
C GLN A 128 -2.84 14.16 21.28
N TRP A 129 -2.09 14.65 20.31
CA TRP A 129 -2.36 14.49 18.89
C TRP A 129 -1.11 13.98 18.17
N ARG A 130 -1.31 13.19 17.12
CA ARG A 130 -0.28 12.82 16.15
C ARG A 130 -0.88 12.67 14.76
N THR A 131 -0.04 12.61 13.75
CA THR A 131 -0.46 12.17 12.42
C THR A 131 0.00 10.75 12.18
N LYS A 132 -0.81 10.03 11.41
CA LYS A 132 -0.43 8.79 10.73
C LYS A 132 -0.43 9.09 9.24
N ILE A 133 0.56 8.61 8.52
CA ILE A 133 0.76 8.90 7.10
C ILE A 133 1.10 7.60 6.38
N ASP A 134 0.50 7.42 5.21
CA ASP A 134 0.69 6.29 4.30
C ASP A 134 0.91 6.88 2.91
N VAL A 135 1.90 6.38 2.20
CA VAL A 135 2.26 6.83 0.85
C VAL A 135 2.28 5.60 -0.02
N ASP A 136 1.39 5.58 -1.00
CA ASP A 136 1.30 4.50 -1.98
C ASP A 136 1.75 5.04 -3.35
N LEU A 137 2.89 4.60 -3.86
CA LEU A 137 3.39 4.95 -5.19
C LEU A 137 2.43 4.43 -6.28
N ILE A 138 2.06 5.29 -7.21
CA ILE A 138 1.09 4.93 -8.25
C ILE A 138 1.81 4.17 -9.37
N GLY A 139 1.37 2.95 -9.63
CA GLY A 139 1.91 2.09 -10.69
C GLY A 139 3.22 1.38 -10.33
N VAL A 140 3.60 1.41 -9.04
CA VAL A 140 4.81 0.78 -8.52
C VAL A 140 4.44 0.09 -7.21
N ALA A 141 4.80 -1.18 -7.05
CA ALA A 141 4.60 -1.86 -5.77
C ALA A 141 5.55 -1.30 -4.71
N ASP A 142 5.01 -0.82 -3.59
CA ASP A 142 5.76 -0.34 -2.43
C ASP A 142 5.34 -1.04 -1.13
N SER A 143 6.03 -0.73 -0.02
CA SER A 143 5.77 -1.36 1.28
C SER A 143 4.58 -0.72 2.00
N PRO A 144 3.81 -1.47 2.81
CA PRO A 144 2.63 -0.96 3.52
C PRO A 144 2.97 -0.10 4.75
N GLU A 145 4.19 0.43 4.82
CA GLU A 145 4.74 1.13 5.97
C GLU A 145 4.07 2.49 6.21
N LYS A 146 3.93 2.85 7.49
CA LYS A 146 3.30 4.10 7.90
C LYS A 146 4.26 4.95 8.71
N ALA A 147 4.34 6.22 8.37
CA ALA A 147 5.04 7.20 9.18
C ALA A 147 4.10 7.79 10.24
N TYR A 148 4.67 8.10 11.40
CA TYR A 148 3.97 8.77 12.49
C TYR A 148 4.78 9.98 12.95
N THR A 149 4.12 11.12 13.13
CA THR A 149 4.79 12.30 13.70
C THR A 149 4.90 12.18 15.22
N LYS A 150 5.87 12.91 15.79
CA LYS A 150 6.02 13.05 17.23
C LYS A 150 4.70 13.58 17.84
N PRO A 151 4.14 12.93 18.87
CA PRO A 151 2.96 13.42 19.56
C PRO A 151 3.12 14.83 20.11
N VAL A 152 2.05 15.62 20.07
CA VAL A 152 2.00 16.97 20.64
C VAL A 152 0.74 17.17 21.45
N THR A 153 0.85 17.92 22.55
CA THR A 153 -0.31 18.30 23.37
C THR A 153 -0.82 19.67 22.93
N VAL A 154 -2.05 19.74 22.44
CA VAL A 154 -2.69 21.00 22.02
C VAL A 154 -4.05 21.17 22.69
N LYS A 155 -4.48 22.42 22.88
CA LYS A 155 -5.81 22.79 23.42
C LYS A 155 -6.87 22.68 22.33
N CYS A 156 -7.24 21.45 22.01
CA CYS A 156 -8.28 21.07 21.04
C CYS A 156 -8.80 19.68 21.40
N GLY A 157 -10.00 19.63 21.99
CA GLY A 157 -10.78 18.41 22.14
C GLY A 157 -11.76 18.26 20.98
N VAL A 158 -12.00 17.02 20.55
CA VAL A 158 -12.95 16.66 19.50
C VAL A 158 -13.86 15.54 19.93
#